data_AF-A0A9E2Y648-F1
#
_entry.id   AF-A0A9E2Y648-F1
#
_cell.length_a   1.000
_cell.length_b   1.000
_cell.length_c   1.000
_cell.angle_alpha   90.00
_cell.angle_beta   90.00
_cell.angle_gamma   90.00
#
_symmetry.space_group_name_H-M   'P 1'
#
loop_
_entity.id
_entity.type
_entity.pdbx_description
1 polymer ?
#
loop_
_entity_poly.entity_id
_entity_poly.type
_entity_poly.pdbx_seq_one_letter_code
_entity_poly.pdbx_strand_id
1 'polypeptide(L)'
;AWSHQLSFLAEHILRAVEARLPGAGVERLRFRVGRLATRGKAPTRARRIASRRDARESPASATATEALARFRRDVEESQRVRRSAGWVECRGCGALAVPTAGSICAACAAARARGLTAATARLLFEAPWLGFAGTADLVEGLQKGEYERIRTELLRHWWGMLARARAAQRLSRDGRERLVASSYVLLQSKLPPEAIKPATVRSILGDELHDLLYGKTVREGASVDRQKRKA
;
A
#
# COMPACT_ATOMS: atom_id res chain seq x y z
N ALA A 1 5.39 9.92 -31.99
CA ALA A 1 4.00 10.06 -32.48
C ALA A 1 3.04 10.53 -31.37
N TRP A 2 2.90 9.81 -30.25
CA TRP A 2 1.94 10.13 -29.18
C TRP A 2 2.12 11.49 -28.47
N SER A 3 3.36 11.96 -28.27
CA SER A 3 3.61 13.26 -27.63
C SER A 3 3.00 14.42 -28.41
N HIS A 4 2.95 14.31 -29.74
CA HIS A 4 2.41 15.36 -30.60
C HIS A 4 0.88 15.41 -30.52
N GLN A 5 0.22 14.25 -30.48
CA GLN A 5 -1.24 14.15 -30.30
C GLN A 5 -1.69 14.72 -28.95
N LEU A 6 -0.93 14.50 -27.88
CA LEU A 6 -1.23 15.05 -26.56
C LEU A 6 -1.05 16.57 -26.49
N SER A 7 -0.11 17.13 -27.25
CA SER A 7 0.05 18.59 -27.35
C SER A 7 -1.18 19.27 -27.95
N PHE A 8 -1.90 18.62 -28.88
CA PHE A 8 -3.16 19.17 -29.42
C PHE A 8 -4.27 19.24 -28.36
N LEU A 9 -4.23 18.38 -27.34
CA LEU A 9 -5.22 18.37 -26.24
C LEU A 9 -4.80 19.24 -25.05
N ALA A 10 -3.62 19.87 -25.10
CA ALA A 10 -3.04 20.59 -23.97
C ALA A 10 -3.98 21.68 -23.42
N GLU A 11 -4.56 22.47 -24.32
CA GLU A 11 -5.45 23.58 -23.97
C GLU A 11 -6.74 23.10 -23.30
N HIS A 12 -7.34 22.02 -23.81
CA HIS A 12 -8.51 21.41 -23.19
C HIS A 12 -8.21 20.86 -21.79
N ILE A 13 -7.03 20.25 -21.61
CA ILE A 13 -6.60 19.75 -20.30
C ILE A 13 -6.37 20.92 -19.34
N LEU A 14 -5.72 22.01 -19.77
CA LEU A 14 -5.49 23.19 -18.94
C LEU A 14 -6.80 23.82 -18.46
N ARG A 15 -7.79 23.98 -19.34
CA ARG A 15 -9.11 24.48 -18.96
C ARG A 15 -9.82 23.59 -17.94
N ALA A 16 -9.73 22.26 -18.12
CA ALA A 16 -10.31 21.30 -17.17
C ALA A 16 -9.60 21.32 -15.80
N VAL A 17 -8.31 21.64 -15.77
CA VAL A 17 -7.51 21.81 -14.54
C VAL A 17 -7.92 23.09 -13.83
N GLU A 18 -7.98 24.22 -14.53
CA GLU A 18 -8.38 25.51 -13.93
C GLU A 18 -9.81 25.45 -13.37
N ALA A 19 -10.75 24.81 -14.09
CA ALA A 19 -12.12 24.64 -13.64
C ALA A 19 -12.24 23.80 -12.35
N ARG A 20 -11.31 22.87 -12.12
CA ARG A 20 -11.27 22.03 -10.91
C ARG A 20 -10.44 22.62 -9.78
N LEU A 21 -9.43 23.41 -10.10
CA LEU A 21 -8.45 23.98 -9.17
C LEU A 21 -8.18 25.44 -9.54
N PRO A 22 -9.17 26.34 -9.33
CA PRO A 22 -8.97 27.75 -9.61
C PRO A 22 -7.82 28.29 -8.77
N GLY A 23 -6.81 28.89 -9.43
CA GLY A 23 -5.62 29.44 -8.76
C GLY A 23 -4.42 28.49 -8.60
N ALA A 24 -4.42 27.34 -9.27
CA ALA A 24 -3.24 26.45 -9.29
C ALA A 24 -2.02 27.05 -10.05
N GLY A 25 -2.22 28.12 -10.83
CA GLY A 25 -1.16 28.82 -11.55
C GLY A 25 -0.48 27.96 -12.63
N VAL A 26 -1.20 27.01 -13.22
CA VAL A 26 -0.65 26.08 -14.21
C VAL A 26 -0.78 26.68 -15.60
N GLU A 27 0.31 27.23 -16.12
CA GLU A 27 0.30 27.96 -17.41
C GLU A 27 0.59 27.09 -18.64
N ARG A 28 1.25 25.93 -18.48
CA ARG A 28 1.68 25.10 -19.62
C ARG A 28 1.88 23.64 -19.26
N LEU A 29 1.46 22.74 -20.14
CA LEU A 29 1.73 21.30 -20.07
C LEU A 29 2.86 20.90 -21.01
N ARG A 30 3.76 20.01 -20.56
CA ARG A 30 4.83 19.43 -21.39
C ARG A 30 4.71 17.91 -21.39
N PHE A 31 4.41 17.33 -22.55
CA PHE A 31 4.29 15.89 -22.72
C PHE A 31 5.64 15.29 -23.14
N ARG A 32 6.11 14.29 -22.39
CA ARG A 32 7.31 13.52 -22.72
C ARG A 32 6.95 12.04 -22.84
N VAL A 33 7.40 11.41 -23.92
CA VAL A 33 7.21 9.97 -24.16
C VAL A 33 8.59 9.31 -24.16
N GLY A 34 8.78 8.33 -23.27
CA GLY A 34 10.06 7.68 -23.00
C GLY A 34 10.20 7.31 -21.51
N ARG A 35 11.30 6.66 -21.11
CA ARG A 35 11.60 6.48 -19.68
C ARG A 35 11.76 7.87 -19.08
N LEU A 36 10.81 8.25 -18.22
CA LEU A 36 11.03 9.33 -17.27
C LEU A 36 12.30 8.93 -16.53
N ALA A 37 13.41 9.64 -16.79
CA ALA A 37 14.52 9.61 -15.85
C ALA A 37 13.87 9.92 -14.51
N THR A 38 13.77 8.90 -13.65
CA THR A 38 13.45 9.09 -12.25
C THR A 38 14.43 10.14 -11.83
N ARG A 39 13.93 11.37 -11.67
CA ARG A 39 14.68 12.53 -11.18
C ARG A 39 15.49 11.95 -10.04
N GLY A 40 16.79 11.75 -10.26
CA GLY A 40 17.69 11.27 -9.22
C GLY A 40 17.38 12.15 -8.04
N LYS A 41 16.91 11.52 -6.94
CA LYS A 41 16.24 12.17 -5.81
C LYS A 41 16.73 13.60 -5.74
N ALA A 42 15.93 14.55 -6.24
CA ALA A 42 16.20 15.96 -5.99
C ALA A 42 16.45 15.99 -4.49
N PRO A 43 17.64 16.41 -4.02
CA PRO A 43 18.00 16.21 -2.64
C PRO A 43 16.81 16.69 -1.84
N THR A 44 16.18 15.77 -1.14
CA THR A 44 15.23 16.10 -0.10
C THR A 44 16.08 16.75 0.98
N ARG A 45 16.57 17.97 0.73
CA ARG A 45 16.09 19.07 1.54
C ARG A 45 14.58 18.98 1.42
N ALA A 46 14.01 18.10 2.26
CA ALA A 46 12.86 18.48 3.01
C ALA A 46 13.19 19.91 3.39
N ARG A 47 12.58 20.85 2.68
CA ARG A 47 12.37 22.16 3.25
C ARG A 47 11.53 21.76 4.44
N ARG A 48 12.22 21.46 5.56
CA ARG A 48 11.64 21.48 6.88
C ARG A 48 10.96 22.82 6.78
N ILE A 49 9.64 22.79 6.63
CA ILE A 49 8.85 23.86 7.15
C ILE A 49 9.20 23.71 8.63
N ALA A 50 10.33 24.32 9.01
CA ALA A 50 10.52 24.79 10.34
C ALA A 50 9.31 25.66 10.46
N SER A 51 8.23 25.11 11.04
CA SER A 51 7.31 25.97 11.73
C SER A 51 8.25 26.69 12.69
N ARG A 52 8.66 27.90 12.33
CA ARG A 52 9.00 28.93 13.29
C ARG A 52 7.71 29.14 14.07
N ARG A 53 7.33 28.15 14.88
CA ARG A 53 6.95 28.48 16.23
C ARG A 53 8.19 29.16 16.72
N ASP A 54 8.06 30.43 17.07
CA ASP A 54 9.04 31.09 17.91
C ASP A 54 9.27 30.14 19.08
N ALA A 55 10.31 29.33 18.98
CA ALA A 55 10.80 28.53 20.06
C ALA A 55 11.38 29.59 20.96
N ARG A 56 10.54 30.14 21.84
CA ARG A 56 11.00 30.95 22.96
C ARG A 56 12.12 30.14 23.58
N GLU A 57 13.34 30.64 23.41
CA GLU A 57 14.55 30.02 23.93
C GLU A 57 14.37 29.99 25.44
N SER A 58 13.90 28.84 25.93
CA SER A 58 13.58 28.68 27.33
C SER A 58 14.90 28.41 28.05
N PRO A 59 15.20 29.11 29.15
CA PRO A 59 16.48 29.01 29.83
C PRO A 59 16.79 27.56 30.19
N ALA A 60 18.04 27.12 30.08
CA ALA A 60 18.43 25.74 30.40
C ALA A 60 17.92 25.35 31.80
N SER A 61 17.34 24.15 31.95
CA SER A 61 16.92 23.65 33.27
C SER A 61 18.15 23.14 34.02
N ALA A 62 18.27 23.41 35.31
CA ALA A 62 19.41 22.96 36.10
C ALA A 62 19.34 21.45 36.40
N THR A 63 18.12 20.90 36.41
CA THR A 63 17.88 19.46 36.66
C THR A 63 16.85 18.85 35.71
N ALA A 64 16.88 17.52 35.56
CA ALA A 64 15.90 16.77 34.76
C ALA A 64 14.47 16.91 35.33
N THR A 65 14.32 17.01 36.65
CA THR A 65 13.03 17.20 37.33
C THR A 65 12.41 18.55 36.97
N GLU A 66 13.20 19.61 36.96
CA GLU A 66 12.76 20.94 36.51
C GLU A 66 12.37 20.95 35.04
N ALA A 67 13.16 20.27 34.19
CA ALA A 67 12.86 20.14 32.76
C ALA A 67 11.52 19.41 32.53
N LEU A 68 11.27 18.32 33.27
CA LEU A 68 10.01 17.58 33.19
C LEU A 68 8.81 18.40 33.69
N ALA A 69 8.97 19.10 34.81
CA ALA A 69 7.92 19.97 35.36
C ALA A 69 7.55 21.10 34.38
N ARG A 70 8.56 21.70 33.74
CA ARG A 70 8.35 22.70 32.69
C ARG A 70 7.62 22.12 31.48
N PHE A 71 8.08 20.99 30.97
CA PHE A 71 7.44 20.30 29.85
C PHE A 71 5.95 20.01 30.14
N ARG A 72 5.61 19.57 31.35
CA ARG A 72 4.21 19.34 31.77
C ARG A 72 3.39 20.63 31.68
N ARG A 73 3.90 21.76 32.20
CA ARG A 73 3.23 23.06 32.10
C ARG A 73 3.02 23.50 30.64
N ASP A 74 4.04 23.35 29.80
CA ASP A 74 3.95 23.71 28.38
C ASP A 74 2.89 22.86 27.64
N VAL A 75 2.82 21.57 27.97
CA VAL A 75 1.79 20.65 27.42
C VAL A 75 0.40 21.07 27.89
N GLU A 76 0.21 21.35 29.18
CA GLU A 76 -1.07 21.80 29.74
C GLU A 76 -1.54 23.12 29.14
N GLU A 77 -0.64 24.09 28.99
CA GLU A 77 -0.94 25.37 28.34
C GLU A 77 -1.31 25.17 26.87
N SER A 78 -0.55 24.35 26.13
CA SER A 78 -0.88 24.01 24.75
C SER A 78 -2.26 23.33 24.64
N GLN A 79 -2.60 22.46 25.58
CA GLN A 79 -3.93 21.83 25.63
C GLN A 79 -5.03 22.84 25.92
N ARG A 80 -4.83 23.74 26.89
CA ARG A 80 -5.79 24.82 27.21
C ARG A 80 -6.06 25.70 25.99
N VAL A 81 -5.01 26.15 25.31
CA VAL A 81 -5.12 26.98 24.09
C VAL A 81 -5.86 26.24 22.97
N ARG A 82 -5.60 24.95 22.79
CA ARG A 82 -6.32 24.15 21.78
C ARG A 82 -7.79 23.98 22.13
N ARG A 83 -8.11 23.67 23.39
CA ARG A 83 -9.50 23.53 23.85
C ARG A 83 -10.28 24.85 23.69
N SER A 84 -9.68 25.98 24.06
CA SER A 84 -10.33 27.29 23.87
C SER A 84 -10.50 27.66 22.40
N ALA A 85 -9.62 27.17 21.52
CA ALA A 85 -9.77 27.27 20.07
C ALA A 85 -10.75 26.24 19.46
N GLY A 86 -11.54 25.54 20.28
CA GLY A 86 -12.58 24.60 19.83
C GLY A 86 -12.07 23.23 19.38
N TRP A 87 -10.83 22.86 19.73
CA TRP A 87 -10.34 21.50 19.48
C TRP A 87 -11.09 20.50 20.36
N VAL A 88 -11.43 19.36 19.76
CA VAL A 88 -12.19 18.29 20.41
C VAL A 88 -11.31 17.07 20.65
N GLU A 89 -11.65 16.28 21.66
CA GLU A 89 -10.92 15.05 21.96
C GLU A 89 -11.25 13.95 20.93
N CYS A 90 -10.20 13.28 20.45
CA CYS A 90 -10.32 12.15 19.55
C CYS A 90 -11.02 10.98 20.26
N ARG A 91 -12.13 10.48 19.71
CA ARG A 91 -12.83 9.29 20.24
C ARG A 91 -11.97 8.02 20.25
N GLY A 92 -10.89 7.96 19.46
CA GLY A 92 -10.01 6.79 19.38
C GLY A 92 -8.84 6.78 20.36
N CYS A 93 -8.32 7.94 20.76
CA CYS A 93 -7.12 8.02 21.59
C CYS A 93 -7.08 9.16 22.62
N GLY A 94 -8.14 9.98 22.71
CA GLY A 94 -8.22 11.13 23.61
C GLY A 94 -7.38 12.35 23.22
N ALA A 95 -6.51 12.24 22.20
CA ALA A 95 -5.71 13.38 21.76
C ALA A 95 -6.60 14.50 21.18
N LEU A 96 -6.27 15.76 21.49
CA LEU A 96 -6.95 16.91 20.91
C LEU A 96 -6.72 16.97 19.40
N ALA A 97 -7.81 17.03 18.63
CA ALA A 97 -7.82 17.14 17.19
C ALA A 97 -8.60 18.38 16.75
N VAL A 98 -8.22 18.90 15.57
CA VAL A 98 -9.00 19.94 14.90
C VAL A 98 -10.41 19.38 14.63
N PRO A 99 -11.48 20.15 14.88
CA PRO A 99 -12.83 19.72 14.54
C PRO A 99 -12.96 19.58 13.02
N THR A 100 -12.86 18.35 12.52
CA THR A 100 -13.12 17.99 11.13
C THR A 100 -14.34 17.09 11.05
N ALA A 101 -14.81 16.78 9.83
CA ALA A 101 -15.85 15.79 9.60
C ALA A 101 -15.36 14.39 10.02
N GLY A 102 -15.44 14.10 11.32
CA GLY A 102 -14.84 12.93 11.94
C GLY A 102 -14.28 13.27 13.32
N SER A 103 -14.78 12.58 14.32
CA SER A 103 -14.36 12.72 15.72
C SER A 103 -13.00 12.06 16.04
N ILE A 104 -12.18 11.76 15.04
CA ILE A 104 -10.93 11.01 15.23
C ILE A 104 -9.75 11.76 14.63
N CYS A 105 -8.61 11.72 15.30
CA CYS A 105 -7.41 12.37 14.82
C CYS A 105 -6.85 11.65 13.58
N ALA A 106 -6.02 12.36 12.80
CA ALA A 106 -5.40 11.81 11.60
C ALA A 106 -4.60 10.51 11.87
N ALA A 107 -3.96 10.39 13.03
CA ALA A 107 -3.23 9.19 13.41
C ALA A 107 -4.17 7.97 13.60
N CYS A 108 -5.29 8.15 14.30
CA CYS A 108 -6.31 7.11 14.47
C CYS A 108 -7.00 6.77 13.15
N ALA A 109 -7.31 7.76 12.31
CA ALA A 109 -7.87 7.52 10.98
C ALA A 109 -6.91 6.69 10.11
N ALA A 110 -5.62 7.03 10.08
CA ALA A 110 -4.61 6.27 9.37
C ALA A 110 -4.42 4.85 9.95
N ALA A 111 -4.48 4.69 11.27
CA ALA A 111 -4.42 3.39 11.92
C ALA A 111 -5.62 2.50 11.53
N ARG A 112 -6.84 3.06 11.53
CA ARG A 112 -8.05 2.37 11.07
C ARG A 112 -7.95 1.97 9.61
N ALA A 113 -7.51 2.86 8.72
CA ALA A 113 -7.34 2.55 7.30
C ALA A 113 -6.31 1.43 7.06
N ARG A 114 -5.20 1.43 7.82
CA ARG A 114 -4.22 0.33 7.79
C ARG A 114 -4.82 -0.98 8.30
N GLY A 115 -5.58 -0.94 9.39
CA GLY A 115 -6.26 -2.11 9.95
C GLY A 115 -7.25 -2.72 8.95
N LEU A 116 -8.08 -1.89 8.32
CA LEU A 116 -9.02 -2.31 7.28
C LEU A 116 -8.29 -2.92 6.07
N THR A 117 -7.22 -2.28 5.61
CA THR A 117 -6.39 -2.81 4.52
C THR A 117 -5.80 -4.18 4.88
N ALA A 118 -5.25 -4.32 6.08
CA ALA A 118 -4.66 -5.58 6.54
C ALA A 118 -5.71 -6.69 6.71
N ALA A 119 -6.87 -6.38 7.31
CA ALA A 119 -7.97 -7.33 7.48
C ALA A 119 -8.50 -7.82 6.12
N THR A 120 -8.74 -6.88 5.19
CA THR A 120 -9.18 -7.20 3.83
C THR A 120 -8.13 -8.05 3.10
N ALA A 121 -6.85 -7.68 3.20
CA ALA A 121 -5.79 -8.40 2.52
C ALA A 121 -5.60 -9.82 3.07
N ARG A 122 -5.73 -9.99 4.38
CA ARG A 122 -5.72 -11.30 5.04
C ARG A 122 -6.89 -12.16 4.58
N LEU A 123 -8.10 -11.60 4.58
CA LEU A 123 -9.29 -12.32 4.13
C LEU A 123 -9.19 -12.73 2.65
N LEU A 124 -8.69 -11.85 1.78
CA LEU A 124 -8.45 -12.17 0.36
C LEU A 124 -7.30 -13.16 0.15
N PHE A 125 -6.45 -13.40 1.14
CA PHE A 125 -5.45 -14.46 1.09
C PHE A 125 -6.05 -15.80 1.54
N GLU A 126 -6.87 -15.80 2.59
CA GLU A 126 -7.53 -16.98 3.17
C GLU A 126 -8.70 -17.49 2.31
N ALA A 127 -9.51 -16.57 1.75
CA ALA A 127 -10.65 -16.85 0.88
C ALA A 127 -10.62 -15.98 -0.40
N PRO A 128 -9.67 -16.21 -1.33
CA PRO A 128 -9.41 -15.30 -2.46
C PRO A 128 -10.53 -15.22 -3.50
N TRP A 129 -11.46 -16.18 -3.49
CA TRP A 129 -12.62 -16.19 -4.38
C TRP A 129 -13.74 -15.23 -3.94
N LEU A 130 -13.65 -14.65 -2.73
CA LEU A 130 -14.66 -13.73 -2.24
C LEU A 130 -14.68 -12.44 -3.06
N GLY A 131 -15.87 -12.11 -3.58
CA GLY A 131 -16.15 -10.81 -4.15
C GLY A 131 -16.29 -9.73 -3.06
N PHE A 132 -16.52 -8.50 -3.51
CA PHE A 132 -16.73 -7.35 -2.62
C PHE A 132 -17.82 -7.61 -1.57
N ALA A 133 -19.00 -8.10 -1.97
CA ALA A 133 -20.13 -8.31 -1.06
C ALA A 133 -19.74 -9.22 0.12
N GLY A 134 -19.27 -10.44 -0.16
CA GLY A 134 -18.85 -11.36 0.90
C GLY A 134 -17.65 -10.89 1.73
N THR A 135 -16.81 -10.01 1.18
CA THR A 135 -15.70 -9.40 1.95
C THR A 135 -16.21 -8.28 2.86
N ALA A 136 -17.16 -7.46 2.38
CA ALA A 136 -17.76 -6.37 3.13
C ALA A 136 -18.63 -6.87 4.28
N ASP A 137 -19.25 -8.04 4.14
CA ASP A 137 -19.99 -8.71 5.22
C ASP A 137 -19.09 -9.10 6.40
N LEU A 138 -17.77 -9.28 6.15
CA LEU A 138 -16.79 -9.71 7.15
C LEU A 138 -15.85 -8.59 7.61
N VAL A 139 -15.71 -7.52 6.83
CA VAL A 139 -14.82 -6.39 7.12
C VAL A 139 -15.63 -5.11 7.21
N GLU A 140 -15.95 -4.72 8.45
CA GLU A 140 -16.79 -3.55 8.73
C GLU A 140 -16.23 -2.26 8.12
N GLY A 141 -17.08 -1.53 7.39
CA GLY A 141 -16.75 -0.24 6.80
C GLY A 141 -15.99 -0.30 5.48
N LEU A 142 -15.70 -1.50 4.95
CA LEU A 142 -15.02 -1.67 3.66
C LEU A 142 -15.85 -1.09 2.51
N GLN A 143 -15.25 -0.15 1.77
CA GLN A 143 -15.88 0.41 0.57
C GLN A 143 -15.43 -0.34 -0.70
N LYS A 144 -16.30 -0.37 -1.72
CA LYS A 144 -16.02 -1.06 -2.99
C LYS A 144 -14.73 -0.58 -3.68
N GLY A 145 -14.47 0.73 -3.63
CA GLY A 145 -13.24 1.31 -4.18
C GLY A 145 -11.98 0.87 -3.44
N GLU A 146 -12.07 0.71 -2.12
CA GLU A 146 -10.96 0.22 -1.30
C GLU A 146 -10.69 -1.26 -1.57
N TYR A 147 -11.75 -2.07 -1.67
CA TYR A 147 -11.66 -3.48 -2.04
C TYR A 147 -10.91 -3.67 -3.37
N GLU A 148 -11.34 -2.99 -4.45
CA GLU A 148 -10.71 -3.16 -5.77
C GLU A 148 -9.25 -2.65 -5.78
N ARG A 149 -8.96 -1.59 -5.03
CA ARG A 149 -7.58 -1.11 -4.85
C ARG A 149 -6.72 -2.17 -4.17
N ILE A 150 -7.17 -2.72 -3.04
CA ILE A 150 -6.44 -3.75 -2.28
C ILE A 150 -6.26 -5.02 -3.12
N ARG A 151 -7.32 -5.47 -3.80
CA ARG A 151 -7.26 -6.62 -4.72
C ARG A 151 -6.22 -6.41 -5.81
N THR A 152 -6.20 -5.24 -6.44
CA THR A 152 -5.22 -4.91 -7.50
C THR A 152 -3.79 -4.88 -6.96
N GLU A 153 -3.59 -4.32 -5.76
CA GLU A 153 -2.29 -4.29 -5.09
C GLU A 153 -1.79 -5.70 -4.75
N LEU A 154 -2.66 -6.57 -4.24
CA LEU A 154 -2.35 -7.97 -3.95
C LEU A 154 -1.98 -8.74 -5.21
N LEU A 155 -2.79 -8.66 -6.27
CA LEU A 155 -2.51 -9.33 -7.54
C LEU A 155 -1.15 -8.89 -8.10
N ARG A 156 -0.86 -7.59 -8.08
CA ARG A 156 0.44 -7.05 -8.52
C ARG A 156 1.59 -7.58 -7.66
N HIS A 157 1.42 -7.59 -6.34
CA HIS A 157 2.44 -8.06 -5.41
C HIS A 157 2.74 -9.55 -5.62
N TRP A 158 1.70 -10.39 -5.65
CA TRP A 158 1.82 -11.83 -5.87
C TRP A 158 2.41 -12.17 -7.22
N TRP A 159 1.96 -11.52 -8.30
CA TRP A 159 2.57 -11.68 -9.61
C TRP A 159 4.07 -11.33 -9.60
N GLY A 160 4.45 -10.25 -8.92
CA GLY A 160 5.85 -9.88 -8.76
C GLY A 160 6.69 -10.97 -8.06
N MET A 161 6.13 -11.70 -7.10
CA MET A 161 6.80 -12.85 -6.48
C MET A 161 6.96 -14.02 -7.45
N LEU A 162 5.87 -14.39 -8.14
CA LEU A 162 5.85 -15.49 -9.10
C LEU A 162 6.78 -15.23 -10.29
N ALA A 163 6.80 -14.01 -10.80
CA ALA A 163 7.69 -13.59 -11.88
C ALA A 163 9.17 -13.70 -11.49
N ARG A 164 9.52 -13.37 -10.24
CA ARG A 164 10.89 -13.56 -9.72
C ARG A 164 11.26 -15.04 -9.61
N ALA A 165 10.34 -15.89 -9.14
CA ALA A 165 10.56 -17.33 -9.08
C ALA A 165 10.74 -17.95 -10.48
N ARG A 166 9.93 -17.52 -11.46
CA ARG A 166 10.08 -17.88 -12.88
C ARG A 166 11.43 -17.43 -13.44
N ALA A 167 11.81 -16.17 -13.23
CA ALA A 167 13.09 -15.66 -13.72
C ALA A 167 14.29 -16.39 -13.10
N ALA A 168 14.19 -16.80 -11.84
CA ALA A 168 15.21 -17.57 -11.14
C ALA A 168 15.14 -19.09 -11.41
N GLN A 169 14.10 -19.57 -12.12
CA GLN A 169 13.80 -21.00 -12.33
C GLN A 169 13.89 -21.82 -11.03
N ARG A 170 13.45 -21.22 -9.91
CA ARG A 170 13.64 -21.81 -8.57
C ARG A 170 12.49 -21.43 -7.66
N LEU A 171 12.01 -22.43 -6.92
CA LEU A 171 11.01 -22.28 -5.89
C LEU A 171 11.66 -22.28 -4.50
N SER A 172 10.99 -21.64 -3.54
CA SER A 172 11.39 -21.69 -2.15
C SER A 172 11.07 -23.07 -1.56
N ARG A 173 11.89 -23.51 -0.59
CA ARG A 173 11.69 -24.82 0.07
C ARG A 173 10.41 -24.88 0.90
N ASP A 174 9.93 -23.73 1.37
CA ASP A 174 8.69 -23.60 2.15
C ASP A 174 7.42 -23.69 1.28
N GLY A 175 7.56 -23.78 -0.05
CA GLY A 175 6.43 -23.90 -0.97
C GLY A 175 5.57 -22.64 -1.09
N ARG A 176 6.05 -21.49 -0.61
CA ARG A 176 5.32 -20.22 -0.58
C ARG A 176 4.78 -19.81 -1.95
N GLU A 177 5.56 -20.02 -3.01
CA GLU A 177 5.14 -19.66 -4.37
C GLU A 177 3.91 -20.47 -4.83
N ARG A 178 3.78 -21.74 -4.42
CA ARG A 178 2.61 -22.56 -4.76
C ARG A 178 1.34 -22.05 -4.08
N LEU A 179 1.45 -21.69 -2.81
CA LEU A 179 0.34 -21.11 -2.05
C LEU A 179 -0.10 -19.78 -2.69
N VAL A 180 0.87 -18.91 -2.97
CA VAL A 180 0.63 -17.61 -3.63
C VAL A 180 0.03 -17.79 -5.02
N ALA A 181 0.52 -18.74 -5.82
CA ALA A 181 -0.03 -19.01 -7.14
C ALA A 181 -1.49 -19.47 -7.07
N SER A 182 -1.82 -20.33 -6.10
CA SER A 182 -3.19 -20.79 -5.86
C SER A 182 -4.11 -19.61 -5.50
N SER A 183 -3.70 -18.78 -4.53
CA SER A 183 -4.46 -17.60 -4.14
C SER A 183 -4.60 -16.57 -5.27
N TYR A 184 -3.54 -16.38 -6.06
CA TYR A 184 -3.54 -15.49 -7.23
C TYR A 184 -4.55 -15.92 -8.28
N VAL A 185 -4.57 -17.21 -8.64
CA VAL A 185 -5.51 -17.74 -9.64
C VAL A 185 -6.96 -17.57 -9.18
N LEU A 186 -7.25 -17.86 -7.91
CA LEU A 186 -8.59 -17.70 -7.34
C LEU A 186 -9.02 -16.22 -7.33
N LEU A 187 -8.16 -15.33 -6.86
CA LEU A 187 -8.45 -13.89 -6.80
C LEU A 187 -8.59 -13.23 -8.18
N GLN A 188 -7.81 -13.70 -9.15
CA GLN A 188 -7.84 -13.20 -10.52
C GLN A 188 -9.10 -13.68 -11.26
N SER A 189 -9.43 -14.97 -11.15
CA SER A 189 -10.58 -15.57 -11.84
C SER A 189 -11.92 -15.24 -11.19
N LYS A 190 -11.93 -14.90 -9.89
CA LYS A 190 -13.16 -14.72 -9.09
C LYS A 190 -14.04 -15.98 -9.08
N LEU A 191 -13.45 -17.15 -9.29
CA LEU A 191 -14.14 -18.43 -9.25
C LEU A 191 -13.89 -19.11 -7.90
N PRO A 192 -14.90 -19.82 -7.35
CA PRO A 192 -14.68 -20.67 -6.20
C PRO A 192 -13.72 -21.83 -6.53
N PRO A 193 -13.04 -22.41 -5.53
CA PRO A 193 -12.07 -23.50 -5.75
C PRO A 193 -12.64 -24.67 -6.56
N GLU A 194 -13.89 -25.05 -6.28
CA GLU A 194 -14.59 -26.16 -6.94
C GLU A 194 -14.77 -25.96 -8.46
N ALA A 195 -14.76 -24.70 -8.91
CA ALA A 195 -14.97 -24.33 -10.31
C ALA A 195 -13.65 -24.11 -11.08
N ILE A 196 -12.50 -24.13 -10.41
CA ILE A 196 -11.20 -23.94 -11.07
C ILE A 196 -10.80 -25.22 -11.81
N LYS A 197 -10.67 -25.10 -13.13
CA LYS A 197 -10.15 -26.19 -13.99
C LYS A 197 -8.64 -26.02 -14.21
N PRO A 198 -7.87 -27.09 -14.42
CA PRO A 198 -6.43 -27.01 -14.73
C PRO A 198 -6.11 -26.09 -15.93
N ALA A 199 -6.98 -26.07 -16.95
CA ALA A 199 -6.84 -25.18 -18.09
C ALA A 199 -6.89 -23.69 -17.70
N THR A 200 -7.72 -23.32 -16.72
CA THR A 200 -7.79 -21.95 -16.17
C THR A 200 -6.49 -21.57 -15.48
N VAL A 201 -5.92 -22.50 -14.69
CA VAL A 201 -4.65 -22.29 -14.00
C VAL A 201 -3.52 -22.03 -15.00
N ARG A 202 -3.41 -22.88 -16.04
CA ARG A 202 -2.43 -22.70 -17.13
C ARG A 202 -2.63 -21.39 -17.88
N SER A 203 -3.87 -21.05 -18.21
CA SER A 203 -4.20 -19.79 -18.91
C SER A 203 -3.81 -18.55 -18.12
N ILE A 204 -3.97 -18.57 -16.79
CA ILE A 204 -3.64 -17.43 -15.92
C ILE A 204 -2.15 -17.34 -15.61
N LEU A 205 -1.49 -18.46 -15.30
CA LEU A 205 -0.08 -18.47 -14.90
C LEU A 205 0.89 -18.53 -16.09
N GLY A 206 0.44 -19.04 -17.24
CA GLY A 206 1.28 -19.46 -18.35
C GLY A 206 1.92 -20.83 -18.11
N ASP A 207 2.28 -21.52 -19.20
CA ASP A 207 2.79 -22.90 -19.14
C ASP A 207 4.11 -23.02 -18.36
N GLU A 208 5.06 -22.13 -18.61
CA GLU A 208 6.36 -22.16 -17.91
C GLU A 208 6.23 -22.10 -16.38
N LEU A 209 5.41 -21.17 -15.88
CA LEU A 209 5.23 -21.00 -14.44
C LEU A 209 4.38 -22.13 -13.86
N HIS A 210 3.36 -22.58 -14.59
CA HIS A 210 2.57 -23.75 -14.21
C HIS A 210 3.46 -24.99 -14.04
N ASP A 211 4.31 -25.27 -15.02
CA ASP A 211 5.17 -26.46 -15.01
C ASP A 211 6.29 -26.34 -13.97
N LEU A 212 6.81 -25.14 -13.73
CA LEU A 212 7.73 -24.92 -12.60
C LEU A 212 7.05 -25.23 -11.25
N LEU A 213 5.81 -24.80 -11.06
CA LEU A 213 5.08 -24.96 -9.80
C LEU A 213 4.55 -26.38 -9.57
N TYR A 214 3.96 -26.99 -10.61
CA TYR A 214 3.16 -28.22 -10.52
C TYR A 214 3.70 -29.36 -11.39
N GLY A 215 4.75 -29.13 -12.17
CA GLY A 215 5.40 -30.17 -12.97
C GLY A 215 6.00 -31.28 -12.11
N LYS A 216 6.00 -32.51 -12.66
CA LYS A 216 6.45 -33.74 -11.97
C LYS A 216 7.96 -33.78 -11.66
N THR A 217 8.73 -32.76 -12.05
CA THR A 217 10.21 -32.77 -12.09
C THR A 217 10.94 -32.60 -10.75
N VAL A 218 10.26 -32.65 -9.59
CA VAL A 218 10.91 -32.49 -8.27
C VAL A 218 10.91 -33.77 -7.42
N ARG A 219 10.53 -34.93 -7.98
CA ARG A 219 10.48 -36.20 -7.20
C ARG A 219 11.38 -37.35 -7.66
N GLU A 220 12.40 -37.12 -8.50
CA GLU A 220 13.36 -38.19 -8.87
C GLU A 220 14.84 -37.83 -8.73
N GLY A 221 15.20 -36.59 -8.38
CA GLY A 221 16.60 -36.15 -8.32
C GLY A 221 17.40 -36.48 -7.04
N ALA A 222 16.80 -37.13 -6.03
CA ALA A 222 17.45 -37.31 -4.72
C ALA A 222 17.75 -38.78 -4.32
N SER A 223 17.44 -39.77 -5.17
CA SER A 223 17.58 -41.19 -4.80
C SER A 223 18.73 -41.94 -5.48
N VAL A 224 19.46 -41.36 -6.44
CA VAL A 224 20.42 -42.14 -7.26
C VAL A 224 21.88 -42.01 -6.80
N ASP A 225 22.25 -41.01 -5.99
CA ASP A 225 23.67 -40.76 -5.67
C ASP A 225 24.20 -41.45 -4.40
N ARG A 226 23.40 -42.29 -3.71
CA ARG A 226 23.87 -43.01 -2.51
C ARG A 226 24.34 -44.45 -2.76
N GLN A 227 24.22 -44.98 -3.97
CA GLN A 227 24.57 -46.37 -4.30
C GLN A 227 25.93 -46.56 -5.00
N LYS A 228 26.66 -45.49 -5.36
CA LYS A 228 27.96 -45.59 -6.06
C LYS A 228 29.20 -45.37 -5.19
N ARG A 229 29.10 -45.47 -3.86
CA ARG A 229 30.25 -45.41 -2.93
C ARG A 229 30.41 -46.68 -2.08
N LYS A 230 30.16 -47.84 -2.67
CA LYS A 230 30.60 -49.15 -2.15
C LYS A 230 30.88 -50.08 -3.33
N ALA A 231 32.04 -49.89 -3.95
CA ALA A 231 32.74 -50.88 -4.77
C ALA A 231 34.22 -50.54 -4.66
#